data_AF-A0A820FC89-F1
#
_entry.id   AF-A0A820FC89-F1
#
_cell.length_a   1.000
_cell.length_b   1.000
_cell.length_c   1.000
_cell.angle_alpha   90.00
_cell.angle_beta   90.00
_cell.angle_gamma   90.00
#
_symmetry.space_group_name_H-M   'P 1'
#
loop_
_entity.id
_entity.type
_entity.pdbx_description
1 polymer ?
#
loop_
_entity_poly.entity_id
_entity_poly.type
_entity_poly.pdbx_seq_one_letter_code
_entity_poly.pdbx_strand_id
1 'polypeptide(L)'
;MAMANNKTKCFKYNKDKVTYHCKGCPREFGLKDLIEHQQRLNNELNYIIDDYDQFKESINEQKQNPQNHPLIKQINQWERNSIEIIQQKAQECRKIVIRC
;
A
#
# COMPACT_ATOMS: atom_id res chain seq x y z
N MET A 1 -25.75 37.47 -34.42
CA MET A 1 -25.53 36.61 -33.23
C MET A 1 -25.96 35.20 -33.58
N ALA A 2 -25.02 34.31 -33.91
CA ALA A 2 -25.31 32.91 -34.18
C ALA A 2 -25.17 32.12 -32.89
N MET A 3 -26.25 31.51 -32.40
CA MET A 3 -26.19 30.55 -31.31
C MET A 3 -25.57 29.27 -31.85
N ALA A 4 -24.29 29.03 -31.56
CA ALA A 4 -23.65 27.76 -31.84
C ALA A 4 -24.32 26.69 -30.98
N ASN A 5 -25.22 25.92 -31.58
CA ASN A 5 -25.74 24.68 -31.00
C ASN A 5 -24.63 23.64 -30.97
N ASN A 6 -23.71 23.78 -30.01
CA ASN A 6 -22.71 22.77 -29.70
C ASN A 6 -23.43 21.60 -29.03
N LYS A 7 -23.99 20.70 -29.84
CA LYS A 7 -24.48 19.41 -29.38
C LYS A 7 -23.27 18.64 -28.85
N THR A 8 -23.05 18.68 -27.53
CA THR A 8 -22.03 17.88 -26.88
C THR A 8 -22.48 16.42 -26.91
N LYS A 9 -21.55 15.52 -27.26
CA LYS A 9 -21.81 14.09 -27.39
C LYS A 9 -21.43 13.39 -26.10
N CYS A 10 -22.26 12.47 -25.64
CA CYS A 10 -21.91 11.65 -24.48
C CYS A 10 -20.65 10.82 -24.80
N PHE A 11 -19.64 10.85 -23.93
CA PHE A 11 -18.38 10.10 -24.08
C PHE A 11 -18.61 8.60 -24.30
N LYS A 12 -19.65 8.03 -23.67
CA LYS A 12 -19.92 6.58 -23.70
C LYS A 12 -20.66 6.13 -24.96
N TYR A 13 -21.57 6.94 -25.49
CA TYR A 13 -22.46 6.54 -26.60
C TYR A 13 -22.27 7.35 -27.88
N ASN A 14 -21.51 8.44 -27.85
CA ASN A 14 -21.24 9.36 -28.94
C ASN A 14 -22.51 9.85 -29.69
N LYS A 15 -23.64 9.95 -28.97
CA LYS A 15 -24.92 10.44 -29.47
C LYS A 15 -25.16 11.86 -28.98
N ASP A 16 -25.70 12.69 -29.85
CA ASP A 16 -26.15 14.05 -29.50
C ASP A 16 -27.32 13.94 -28.51
N LYS A 17 -27.09 14.32 -27.26
CA LYS A 17 -28.08 14.37 -26.17
C LYS A 17 -27.74 15.54 -25.26
N VAL A 18 -28.64 15.86 -24.33
CA VAL A 18 -28.29 16.71 -23.18
C VAL A 18 -27.17 16.01 -22.40
N THR A 19 -25.99 16.61 -22.38
CA THR A 19 -24.85 16.13 -21.61
C THR A 19 -24.58 17.00 -20.40
N TYR A 20 -23.92 16.40 -19.43
CA TYR A 20 -23.49 17.00 -18.20
C TYR A 20 -21.98 16.82 -18.08
N HIS A 21 -21.32 17.90 -17.71
CA HIS A 21 -19.88 17.94 -17.50
C HIS A 21 -19.52 17.33 -16.14
N CYS A 22 -18.54 16.41 -16.10
CA CYS A 22 -17.95 15.98 -14.84
C CYS A 22 -16.86 16.98 -14.42
N LYS A 23 -16.96 17.59 -13.23
CA LYS A 23 -15.96 18.57 -12.77
C LYS A 23 -14.54 18.00 -12.63
N GLY A 24 -14.41 16.69 -12.43
CA GLY A 24 -13.12 16.00 -12.23
C GLY A 24 -12.56 15.33 -13.48
N CYS A 25 -13.27 15.36 -14.61
CA CYS A 25 -12.84 14.72 -15.85
C CYS A 25 -13.17 15.62 -17.03
N PRO A 26 -12.30 15.79 -18.03
CA PRO A 26 -12.61 16.56 -19.23
C PRO A 26 -13.52 15.76 -20.19
N ARG A 27 -14.65 15.25 -19.68
CA ARG A 27 -15.58 14.36 -20.40
C ARG A 27 -17.03 14.76 -20.11
N GLU A 28 -17.84 14.71 -21.16
CA GLU A 28 -19.28 14.97 -21.15
C GLU A 28 -20.04 13.64 -21.09
N PHE A 29 -21.04 13.55 -20.22
CA PHE A 29 -21.82 12.32 -20.02
C PHE A 29 -23.31 12.60 -20.10
N GLY A 30 -24.10 11.62 -20.54
CA GLY A 30 -25.54 11.65 -20.25
C GLY A 30 -25.77 11.49 -18.74
N LEU A 31 -26.90 11.96 -18.21
CA LEU A 31 -27.18 11.95 -16.76
C LEU A 31 -26.93 10.57 -16.10
N LYS A 32 -27.45 9.50 -16.71
CA LYS A 32 -27.27 8.13 -16.20
C LYS A 32 -25.79 7.72 -16.18
N ASP A 33 -25.07 8.01 -17.26
CA ASP A 33 -23.65 7.66 -17.38
C ASP A 33 -22.78 8.49 -16.43
N LEU A 34 -23.18 9.73 -16.12
CA LEU A 34 -22.50 10.56 -15.14
C LEU A 34 -22.64 9.96 -13.74
N ILE A 35 -23.85 9.51 -13.37
CA ILE A 35 -24.10 8.86 -12.08
C ILE A 35 -23.30 7.57 -11.97
N GLU A 36 -23.34 6.70 -12.98
CA GLU A 36 -22.55 5.46 -13.01
C GLU A 36 -21.04 5.76 -12.93
N HIS A 37 -20.57 6.79 -13.62
CA HIS A 37 -19.18 7.22 -13.58
C HIS A 37 -18.76 7.68 -12.18
N GLN A 38 -19.58 8.50 -11.52
CA GLN A 38 -19.32 8.97 -10.15
C GLN A 38 -19.36 7.82 -9.14
N GLN A 39 -20.32 6.90 -9.28
CA GLN A 39 -20.38 5.69 -8.43
C GLN A 39 -19.13 4.83 -8.58
N ARG A 40 -18.67 4.60 -9.82
CA ARG A 40 -17.42 3.88 -10.05
C ARG A 40 -16.24 4.60 -9.39
N LEU A 41 -16.10 5.91 -9.57
CA LEU A 41 -15.02 6.67 -8.93
C LEU A 41 -15.06 6.58 -7.40
N ASN A 42 -16.24 6.64 -6.79
CA ASN A 42 -16.38 6.45 -5.34
C ASN A 42 -15.96 5.05 -4.90
N ASN A 43 -16.33 4.02 -5.66
CA ASN A 43 -15.94 2.64 -5.33
C ASN A 43 -14.42 2.45 -5.42
N GLU A 44 -13.78 2.96 -6.48
CA GLU A 44 -12.32 2.93 -6.62
C GLU A 44 -11.63 3.69 -5.48
N LEU A 45 -12.17 4.85 -5.09
CA LEU A 45 -11.64 5.61 -3.96
C LEU A 45 -11.76 4.85 -2.64
N ASN A 46 -12.92 4.23 -2.37
CA ASN A 46 -13.10 3.42 -1.17
C ASN A 46 -12.11 2.26 -1.12
N TYR A 47 -11.87 1.58 -2.25
CA TYR A 47 -10.87 0.53 -2.33
C TYR A 47 -9.46 1.04 -1.98
N ILE A 48 -9.07 2.22 -2.47
CA ILE A 48 -7.77 2.83 -2.14
C ILE A 48 -7.68 3.19 -0.65
N ILE A 49 -8.78 3.67 -0.05
CA ILE A 49 -8.83 4.00 1.38
C ILE A 49 -8.68 2.72 2.22
N ASP A 50 -9.41 1.66 1.87
CA ASP A 50 -9.36 0.39 2.57
C ASP A 50 -7.97 -0.24 2.49
N ASP A 51 -7.33 -0.22 1.30
CA ASP A 51 -5.95 -0.70 1.11
C ASP A 51 -4.94 0.12 1.94
N TYR A 52 -5.11 1.44 1.95
CA TYR A 52 -4.28 2.34 2.76
C TYR A 52 -4.38 2.04 4.26
N ASP A 53 -5.60 1.86 4.77
CA ASP A 53 -5.83 1.56 6.18
C ASP A 53 -5.25 0.19 6.56
N GLN A 54 -5.44 -0.83 5.73
CA GLN A 54 -4.85 -2.16 5.95
C GLN A 54 -3.31 -2.10 5.94
N PHE A 55 -2.72 -1.33 5.02
CA PHE A 55 -1.26 -1.16 4.96
C PHE A 55 -0.73 -0.44 6.20
N LYS A 56 -1.43 0.60 6.66
CA LYS A 56 -1.08 1.36 7.86
C LYS A 56 -1.17 0.48 9.12
N GLU A 57 -2.19 -0.36 9.24
CA GLU A 57 -2.31 -1.33 10.32
C GLU A 57 -1.14 -2.32 10.30
N SER A 58 -0.81 -2.88 9.14
CA SER A 58 0.32 -3.81 8.98
C SER A 58 1.65 -3.20 9.42
N ILE A 59 1.90 -1.93 9.10
CA ILE A 59 3.09 -1.20 9.58
C ILE A 59 3.06 -1.02 11.09
N ASN A 60 1.90 -0.65 11.65
CA ASN A 60 1.77 -0.44 13.09
C ASN A 60 1.97 -1.73 13.88
N GLU A 61 1.45 -2.86 13.41
CA GLU A 61 1.68 -4.18 14.02
C GLU A 61 3.17 -4.54 14.04
N GLN A 62 3.88 -4.29 12.93
CA GLN A 62 5.33 -4.50 12.86
C GLN A 62 6.10 -3.59 13.85
N LYS A 63 5.65 -2.35 14.03
CA LYS A 63 6.24 -1.42 15.01
C LYS A 63 5.97 -1.83 16.46
N GLN A 64 4.81 -2.41 16.76
CA GLN A 64 4.48 -2.87 18.11
C GLN A 64 5.28 -4.11 18.49
N ASN A 65 5.53 -5.01 17.53
CA ASN A 65 6.29 -6.25 17.76
C ASN A 65 7.53 -6.34 16.85
N PRO A 66 8.53 -5.47 17.03
CA PRO A 66 9.72 -5.44 16.18
C PRO A 66 10.52 -6.75 16.30
N GLN A 67 10.42 -7.44 17.43
CA GLN A 67 11.05 -8.75 17.66
C GLN A 67 10.51 -9.87 16.74
N ASN A 68 9.30 -9.72 16.21
CA ASN A 68 8.75 -10.68 15.27
C ASN A 68 9.23 -10.48 13.84
N HIS A 69 9.88 -9.35 13.54
CA HIS A 69 10.40 -9.07 12.22
C HIS A 69 11.46 -10.13 11.81
N PRO A 70 11.36 -10.74 10.61
CA PRO A 70 12.26 -11.82 10.19
C PRO A 70 13.74 -11.45 10.25
N LEU A 71 14.09 -10.20 9.94
CA LEU A 71 15.48 -9.72 10.06
C LEU A 71 15.94 -9.59 11.51
N ILE A 72 15.06 -9.16 12.43
CA ILE A 72 15.42 -9.08 13.85
C ILE A 72 15.62 -10.48 14.43
N LYS A 73 14.79 -11.46 14.04
CA LYS A 73 15.03 -12.86 14.42
C LYS A 73 16.38 -13.39 13.93
N GLN A 74 16.79 -13.04 12.72
CA GLN A 74 18.11 -13.42 12.18
C GLN A 74 19.25 -12.76 12.96
N ILE A 75 19.13 -11.46 13.26
CA ILE A 75 20.11 -10.73 14.07
C ILE A 75 20.25 -11.38 15.45
N ASN A 76 19.13 -11.68 16.12
CA ASN A 76 19.13 -12.36 17.42
C ASN A 76 19.78 -13.75 17.35
N GLN A 77 19.58 -14.48 16.24
CA GLN A 77 20.22 -15.78 16.04
C GLN A 77 21.74 -15.64 15.86
N TRP A 78 22.19 -14.66 15.06
CA TRP A 78 23.62 -14.38 14.89
C TRP A 78 24.27 -13.99 16.21
N GLU A 79 23.62 -13.13 16.99
CA GLU A 79 24.10 -12.74 18.32
C GLU A 79 24.30 -13.96 19.24
N ARG A 80 23.28 -14.83 19.34
CA ARG A 80 23.36 -16.06 20.15
C ARG A 80 24.51 -16.97 19.71
N ASN A 81 24.61 -17.21 18.40
CA ASN A 81 25.67 -18.06 17.85
C ASN A 81 27.06 -17.48 18.13
N SER A 82 27.24 -16.16 17.97
CA SER A 82 28.50 -15.49 18.25
C SER A 82 28.90 -15.59 19.72
N ILE A 83 27.95 -15.39 20.64
CA ILE A 83 28.19 -15.55 22.08
C ILE A 83 28.62 -16.99 22.40
N GLU A 84 27.94 -17.99 21.84
CA GLU A 84 28.27 -19.39 22.05
C GLU A 84 29.71 -19.72 21.58
N ILE A 85 30.08 -19.27 20.38
CA ILE A 85 31.43 -19.46 19.84
C ILE A 85 32.49 -18.85 20.76
N ILE A 86 32.27 -17.62 21.23
CA ILE A 86 33.19 -16.93 22.15
C ILE A 86 33.30 -17.70 23.46
N GLN A 87 32.18 -18.17 24.02
CA GLN A 87 32.16 -18.94 25.26
C GLN A 87 32.90 -20.27 25.12
N GLN A 88 32.68 -21.01 24.03
CA GLN A 88 33.37 -22.26 23.75
C GLN A 88 34.89 -22.04 23.66
N LYS A 89 35.34 -21.02 22.91
CA LYS A 89 36.78 -20.72 22.82
C LYS A 89 37.37 -20.24 24.14
N ALA A 90 36.66 -19.42 24.91
CA ALA A 90 37.11 -19.05 26.24
C ALA A 90 37.28 -20.27 27.16
N GLN A 91 36.37 -21.25 27.09
CA GLN A 91 36.50 -22.49 27.86
C GLN A 91 37.69 -23.34 27.42
N GLU A 92 37.94 -23.46 26.11
CA GLU A 92 39.12 -24.15 25.59
C GLU A 92 40.42 -23.49 26.09
N CYS A 93 40.53 -22.17 25.99
CA CYS A 93 41.70 -21.44 26.49
C CYS A 93 41.91 -21.65 28.00
N ARG A 94 40.84 -21.60 28.81
CA ARG A 94 40.92 -21.88 30.26
C ARG A 94 41.44 -23.29 30.53
N LYS A 95 40.96 -24.30 29.78
CA LYS A 95 41.43 -25.69 29.93
C LYS A 95 42.91 -25.84 29.59
N ILE A 96 43.41 -25.10 28.60
CA ILE A 96 44.84 -25.09 28.26
C ILE A 96 45.65 -24.54 29.42
N VAL A 97 45.28 -23.37 29.96
CA VAL A 97 46.00 -22.73 31.06
C VAL A 97 45.98 -23.58 32.34
N ILE A 98 44.85 -24.21 32.69
CA ILE A 98 44.71 -25.03 33.90
C ILE A 98 45.42 -26.39 33.78
N ARG A 99 45.66 -26.88 32.55
CA ARG A 99 46.39 -28.14 32.31
C ARG A 99 47.91 -27.96 32.20
N CYS A 100 48.40 -26.73 32.16
CA CYS A 100 49.83 -26.39 32.30
C CYS A 100 50.19 -26.20 33.78
#